data_AF-A0A060Z275-F1
#
_entry.id   AF-A0A060Z275-F1
#
_cell.length_a   1.000
_cell.length_b   1.000
_cell.length_c   1.000
_cell.angle_alpha   90.00
_cell.angle_beta   90.00
_cell.angle_gamma   90.00
#
_symmetry.space_group_name_H-M   'P 1'
#
loop_
_entity.id
_entity.type
_entity.pdbx_description
1 polymer ?
#
loop_
_entity_poly.entity_id
_entity_poly.type
_entity_poly.pdbx_seq_one_letter_code
_entity_poly.pdbx_strand_id
1 'polypeptide(L)'
;WWMGVGATLLIGMFLIIQRSPVTYYIYCLLPVPVWYSVLKEFGTLTDLVRSYSSLPLGKCFGYFALVTFGIELLVVSFFYRAMLTVGLAVLSLWPLLSGLYSKAKFRSVSWVLCCLFLATFPMMPVVGREANIHMVTCAGVLSLLISTFYLWLARKRTTLHLTDRYLLIFQMLHVAVCAYVPTSTHSSLQLKQGLPLLNQMISWTTLGSSLFVPLLSSTRLFHRLLSIFLSLTATYLLLSTGSEALFPPVLSWLMFVWINIEQEAMLSQGISGRQELSTLDFSENIDITKIRQLKLDDIRRSYFFVFFIITAFFGTGNIASINRYCMVETNMGLFMSALGWFSHLHSFTI
;
A
#
# COMPACT_ATOMS: atom_id res chain seq x y z
N TRP A 1 -19.95 14.23 18.28
CA TRP A 1 -20.10 12.83 18.72
C TRP A 1 -21.49 12.30 18.38
N TRP A 2 -22.57 12.96 18.85
CA TRP A 2 -23.96 12.59 18.57
C TRP A 2 -24.35 12.45 17.09
N MET A 3 -23.84 13.32 16.20
CA MET A 3 -24.11 13.21 14.75
C MET A 3 -23.55 11.92 14.14
N GLY A 4 -22.37 11.48 14.56
CA GLY A 4 -21.76 10.24 14.09
C GLY A 4 -22.53 9.01 14.57
N VAL A 5 -22.95 9.00 15.83
CA VAL A 5 -23.79 7.93 16.40
C VAL A 5 -25.15 7.86 15.69
N GLY A 6 -25.78 9.00 15.43
CA GLY A 6 -27.04 9.08 14.69
C GLY A 6 -26.92 8.55 13.26
N ALA A 7 -25.86 8.91 12.53
CA ALA A 7 -25.61 8.40 11.18
C ALA A 7 -25.40 6.87 11.17
N THR A 8 -24.61 6.34 12.10
CA THR A 8 -24.40 4.89 12.26
C THR A 8 -25.72 4.16 12.52
N LEU A 9 -26.56 4.69 13.41
CA LEU A 9 -27.86 4.09 13.74
C LEU A 9 -28.83 4.13 12.56
N LEU A 10 -28.89 5.24 11.83
CA LEU A 10 -29.75 5.38 10.64
C LEU A 10 -29.33 4.42 9.52
N ILE A 11 -28.04 4.37 9.20
CA ILE A 11 -27.49 3.46 8.18
C ILE A 11 -27.68 2.00 8.61
N GLY A 12 -27.42 1.69 9.89
CA GLY A 12 -27.63 0.35 10.44
C GLY A 12 -29.09 -0.09 10.38
N MET A 13 -30.03 0.78 10.78
CA MET A 13 -31.47 0.49 10.69
C MET A 13 -31.93 0.30 9.25
N PHE A 14 -31.45 1.13 8.31
CA PHE A 14 -31.76 0.99 6.89
C PHE A 14 -31.33 -0.37 6.32
N LEU A 15 -30.12 -0.81 6.64
CA LEU A 15 -29.57 -2.09 6.20
C LEU A 15 -30.30 -3.30 6.84
N ILE A 16 -30.75 -3.15 8.09
CA ILE A 16 -31.56 -4.17 8.77
C ILE A 16 -32.93 -4.30 8.10
N ILE A 17 -33.57 -3.17 7.77
CA ILE A 17 -34.86 -3.14 7.06
C ILE A 17 -34.72 -3.80 5.68
N GLN A 18 -33.61 -3.54 4.97
CA GLN A 18 -33.34 -4.15 3.67
C GLN A 18 -32.84 -5.60 3.73
N ARG A 19 -32.64 -6.19 4.92
CA ARG A 19 -32.09 -7.56 5.10
C ARG A 19 -30.80 -7.78 4.30
N SER A 20 -29.93 -6.77 4.23
CA SER A 20 -28.72 -6.84 3.42
C SER A 20 -27.67 -7.79 4.03
N PRO A 21 -26.82 -8.44 3.21
CA PRO A 21 -25.66 -9.19 3.69
C PRO A 21 -24.75 -8.38 4.62
N VAL A 22 -24.06 -9.06 5.55
CA VAL A 22 -23.17 -8.44 6.55
C VAL A 22 -22.06 -7.60 5.93
N THR A 23 -21.63 -7.94 4.71
CA THR A 23 -20.61 -7.16 3.96
C THR A 23 -21.03 -5.71 3.75
N TYR A 24 -22.31 -5.43 3.47
CA TYR A 24 -22.80 -4.08 3.23
C TYR A 24 -22.75 -3.19 4.48
N TYR A 25 -22.87 -3.77 5.68
CA TYR A 25 -22.72 -3.02 6.93
C TYR A 25 -21.31 -2.49 7.08
N ILE A 26 -20.30 -3.30 6.76
CA ILE A 26 -18.90 -2.88 6.83
C ILE A 26 -18.67 -1.73 5.85
N TYR A 27 -19.12 -1.86 4.60
CA TYR A 27 -18.95 -0.81 3.59
C TYR A 27 -19.65 0.50 3.92
N CYS A 28 -20.88 0.47 4.43
CA CYS A 28 -21.67 1.68 4.68
C CYS A 28 -21.31 2.36 6.01
N LEU A 29 -20.84 1.60 7.01
CA LEU A 29 -20.50 2.15 8.33
C LEU A 29 -19.05 2.65 8.40
N LEU A 30 -18.12 2.09 7.62
CA LEU A 30 -16.70 2.48 7.63
C LEU A 30 -16.44 3.98 7.31
N PRO A 31 -17.19 4.65 6.41
CA PRO A 31 -17.04 6.08 6.19
C PRO A 31 -17.43 6.95 7.40
N VAL A 32 -18.32 6.47 8.28
CA VAL A 32 -18.86 7.26 9.40
C VAL A 32 -17.78 7.72 10.39
N PRO A 33 -16.89 6.87 10.93
CA PRO A 33 -15.79 7.32 11.80
C PRO A 33 -14.79 8.23 11.08
N VAL A 34 -14.58 8.05 9.77
CA VAL A 34 -13.70 8.91 8.96
C VAL A 34 -14.30 10.32 8.88
N TRP A 35 -15.56 10.43 8.47
CA TRP A 35 -16.27 11.71 8.43
C TRP A 35 -16.42 12.36 9.80
N TYR A 36 -16.62 11.56 10.85
CA TYR A 36 -16.61 12.07 12.22
C TYR A 36 -15.28 12.75 12.58
N SER A 37 -14.15 12.16 12.20
CA SER A 37 -12.82 12.73 12.43
C SER A 37 -12.62 14.02 11.63
N VAL A 38 -13.09 14.07 10.37
CA VAL A 38 -13.06 15.29 9.55
C VAL A 38 -13.91 16.41 10.16
N LEU A 39 -15.12 16.09 10.63
CA LEU A 39 -16.02 17.06 11.27
C LEU A 39 -15.45 17.60 12.59
N LYS A 40 -14.67 16.79 13.31
CA LYS A 40 -13.99 17.23 14.55
C LYS A 40 -12.97 18.33 14.27
N GLU A 41 -12.31 18.29 13.11
CA GLU A 41 -11.31 19.26 12.67
C GLU A 41 -11.91 20.43 11.86
N PHE A 42 -13.24 20.58 11.80
CA PHE A 42 -13.92 21.61 11.00
C PHE A 42 -13.52 23.05 11.38
N GLY A 43 -13.04 23.27 12.61
CA GLY A 43 -12.47 24.54 13.05
C GLY A 43 -11.29 24.98 12.17
N THR A 44 -10.40 24.05 11.80
CA THR A 44 -9.25 24.33 10.91
C THR A 44 -9.69 24.75 9.51
N LEU A 45 -10.79 24.18 9.02
CA LEU A 45 -11.39 24.48 7.72
C LEU A 45 -12.04 25.87 7.74
N THR A 46 -12.69 26.22 8.86
CA THR A 46 -13.28 27.54 9.09
C THR A 46 -12.20 28.63 9.17
N ASP A 47 -11.07 28.34 9.80
CA ASP A 47 -9.94 29.27 9.89
C ASP A 47 -9.25 29.46 8.52
N LEU A 48 -9.15 28.40 7.71
CA LEU A 48 -8.69 28.49 6.32
C LEU A 48 -9.60 29.39 5.47
N VAL A 49 -10.92 29.24 5.61
CA VAL A 49 -11.92 30.04 4.90
C VAL A 49 -11.89 31.51 5.34
N ARG A 50 -11.70 31.80 6.63
CA ARG A 50 -11.52 33.20 7.09
C ARG A 50 -10.24 33.83 6.55
N SER A 51 -9.20 33.03 6.30
CA SER A 51 -7.93 33.51 5.74
C SER A 51 -7.96 33.72 4.21
N TYR A 52 -9.09 33.42 3.55
CA TYR A 52 -9.28 33.54 2.10
C TYR A 52 -8.94 34.93 1.54
N SER A 53 -9.20 35.99 2.32
CA SER A 53 -8.94 37.38 1.89
C SER A 53 -7.44 37.74 1.77
N SER A 54 -6.54 36.94 2.36
CA SER A 54 -5.09 37.18 2.35
C SER A 54 -4.32 36.32 1.33
N LEU A 55 -5.00 35.39 0.64
CA LEU A 55 -4.37 34.44 -0.26
C LEU A 55 -4.27 34.99 -1.69
N PRO A 56 -3.14 34.78 -2.39
CA PRO A 56 -3.02 35.17 -3.79
C PRO A 56 -3.98 34.33 -4.66
N LEU A 57 -5.14 34.90 -5.00
CA LEU A 57 -6.24 34.22 -5.69
C LEU A 57 -5.79 33.49 -6.97
N GLY A 58 -4.87 34.06 -7.74
CA GLY A 58 -4.35 33.44 -8.97
C GLY A 58 -3.61 32.12 -8.73
N LYS A 59 -2.82 32.02 -7.66
CA LYS A 59 -2.15 30.76 -7.28
C LYS A 59 -3.16 29.75 -6.79
N CYS A 60 -4.13 30.17 -5.99
CA CYS A 60 -5.18 29.31 -5.45
C CYS A 60 -6.04 28.70 -6.57
N PHE A 61 -6.42 29.51 -7.56
CA PHE A 61 -7.16 29.05 -8.74
C PHE A 61 -6.35 28.04 -9.56
N GLY A 62 -5.05 28.29 -9.77
CA GLY A 62 -4.16 27.34 -10.44
C GLY A 62 -4.06 25.98 -9.72
N TYR A 63 -3.93 25.98 -8.39
CA TYR A 63 -3.93 24.74 -7.60
C TYR A 63 -5.28 24.02 -7.67
N PHE A 64 -6.39 24.76 -7.57
CA PHE A 64 -7.72 24.18 -7.66
C PHE A 64 -7.94 23.52 -9.02
N ALA A 65 -7.65 24.23 -10.12
CA ALA A 65 -7.75 23.69 -11.47
C ALA A 65 -6.88 22.43 -11.67
N LEU A 66 -5.65 22.45 -11.16
CA LEU A 66 -4.73 21.30 -11.23
C LEU A 66 -5.26 20.09 -10.44
N VAL A 67 -5.82 20.31 -9.25
CA VAL A 67 -6.40 19.25 -8.41
C VAL A 67 -7.66 18.69 -9.08
N THR A 68 -8.55 19.54 -9.59
CA THR A 68 -9.74 19.10 -10.32
C THR A 68 -9.34 18.28 -11.55
N PHE A 69 -8.38 18.76 -12.34
CA PHE A 69 -7.86 18.00 -13.48
C PHE A 69 -7.25 16.66 -13.06
N GLY A 70 -6.50 16.63 -11.95
CA GLY A 70 -5.95 15.39 -11.40
C GLY A 70 -7.01 14.40 -10.96
N ILE A 71 -8.09 14.88 -10.33
CA ILE A 71 -9.25 14.04 -9.94
C ILE A 71 -9.97 13.51 -11.18
N GLU A 72 -10.20 14.34 -12.19
CA GLU A 72 -10.80 13.89 -13.45
C GLU A 72 -9.94 12.82 -14.13
N LEU A 73 -8.61 12.99 -14.16
CA LEU A 73 -7.69 11.97 -14.66
C LEU A 73 -7.82 10.66 -13.87
N LEU A 74 -7.97 10.73 -12.56
CA LEU A 74 -8.23 9.56 -11.71
C LEU A 74 -9.59 8.92 -12.02
N VAL A 75 -10.65 9.70 -12.24
CA VAL A 75 -11.97 9.19 -12.63
C VAL A 75 -11.91 8.51 -13.99
N VAL A 76 -11.25 9.12 -14.98
CA VAL A 76 -11.06 8.53 -16.31
C VAL A 76 -10.23 7.25 -16.22
N SER A 77 -9.32 7.12 -15.24
CA SER A 77 -8.53 5.91 -15.05
C SER A 77 -9.38 4.66 -14.71
N PHE A 78 -10.58 4.83 -14.16
CA PHE A 78 -11.53 3.74 -13.95
C PHE A 78 -12.08 3.19 -15.28
N PHE A 79 -12.20 4.03 -16.30
CA PHE A 79 -12.63 3.64 -17.64
C PHE A 79 -11.45 3.15 -18.48
N TYR A 80 -10.34 3.89 -18.45
CA TYR A 80 -9.14 3.62 -19.24
C TYR A 80 -7.91 3.55 -18.34
N ARG A 81 -7.48 2.32 -18.03
CA ARG A 81 -6.31 2.03 -17.20
C ARG A 81 -5.03 2.73 -17.70
N ALA A 82 -4.91 2.93 -19.02
CA ALA A 82 -3.84 3.68 -19.67
C ALA A 82 -3.65 5.11 -19.12
N MET A 83 -4.68 5.74 -18.54
CA MET A 83 -4.54 7.06 -17.93
C MET A 83 -3.62 7.05 -16.69
N LEU A 84 -3.46 5.91 -16.01
CA LEU A 84 -2.48 5.78 -14.93
C LEU A 84 -1.04 5.87 -15.43
N THR A 85 -0.76 5.39 -16.64
CA THR A 85 0.54 5.56 -17.30
C THR A 85 0.82 7.03 -17.55
N VAL A 86 -0.18 7.78 -18.04
CA VAL A 86 -0.07 9.23 -18.24
C VAL A 86 0.16 9.94 -16.90
N GLY A 87 -0.61 9.59 -15.88
CA GLY A 87 -0.44 10.15 -14.53
C GLY A 87 0.95 9.88 -13.94
N LEU A 88 1.45 8.64 -14.04
CA LEU A 88 2.80 8.26 -13.58
C LEU A 88 3.90 8.98 -14.38
N ALA A 89 3.72 9.17 -15.69
CA ALA A 89 4.65 9.92 -16.53
C ALA A 89 4.70 11.40 -16.10
N VAL A 90 3.55 12.04 -15.86
CA VAL A 90 3.48 13.41 -15.36
C VAL A 90 4.11 13.53 -13.97
N LEU A 91 3.84 12.58 -13.06
CA LEU A 91 4.45 12.55 -11.74
C LEU A 91 5.96 12.33 -11.78
N SER A 92 6.49 11.61 -12.77
CA SER A 92 7.94 11.43 -12.91
C SER A 92 8.68 12.77 -13.09
N LEU A 93 8.03 13.78 -13.68
CA LEU A 93 8.61 15.10 -13.91
C LEU A 93 8.65 15.98 -12.65
N TRP A 94 7.94 15.62 -11.58
CA TRP A 94 7.81 16.47 -10.39
C TRP A 94 9.15 16.85 -9.73
N PRO A 95 10.10 15.92 -9.48
CA PRO A 95 11.41 16.27 -8.89
C PRO A 95 12.27 17.18 -9.77
N LEU A 96 12.05 17.15 -11.09
CA LEU A 96 12.72 18.02 -12.06
C LEU A 96 12.15 19.43 -11.99
N LEU A 97 10.82 19.56 -12.01
CA LEU A 97 10.11 20.84 -11.96
C LEU A 97 10.28 21.59 -10.63
N SER A 98 10.39 20.84 -9.53
CA SER A 98 10.55 21.39 -8.18
C SER A 98 11.99 21.78 -7.84
N GLY A 99 12.96 21.50 -8.71
CA GLY A 99 14.38 21.77 -8.45
C GLY A 99 15.03 20.83 -7.42
N LEU A 100 14.29 19.85 -6.88
CA LEU A 100 14.81 18.87 -5.92
C LEU A 100 15.88 17.95 -6.54
N TYR A 101 15.91 17.83 -7.88
CA TYR A 101 16.97 17.13 -8.60
C TYR A 101 18.38 17.63 -8.25
N SER A 102 18.56 18.94 -8.04
CA SER A 102 19.87 19.50 -7.71
C SER A 102 20.34 19.19 -6.29
N LYS A 103 19.41 18.93 -5.35
CA LYS A 103 19.73 18.66 -3.94
C LYS A 103 19.92 17.16 -3.67
N ALA A 104 19.09 16.32 -4.29
CA ALA A 104 19.10 14.87 -4.07
C ALA A 104 19.00 14.09 -5.38
N LYS A 105 20.08 14.15 -6.17
CA LYS A 105 20.18 13.50 -7.49
C LYS A 105 19.80 12.03 -7.45
N PHE A 106 20.33 11.25 -6.50
CA PHE A 106 20.06 9.81 -6.40
C PHE A 106 18.56 9.51 -6.15
N ARG A 107 17.94 10.18 -5.18
CA ARG A 107 16.51 9.99 -4.84
C ARG A 107 15.61 10.42 -6.00
N SER A 108 15.94 11.54 -6.64
CA SER A 108 15.19 12.07 -7.78
C SER A 108 15.27 11.14 -9.00
N VAL A 109 16.46 10.65 -9.35
CA VAL A 109 16.62 9.67 -10.44
C VAL A 109 15.87 8.37 -10.12
N SER A 110 15.97 7.89 -8.88
CA SER A 110 15.23 6.69 -8.47
C SER A 110 13.71 6.87 -8.56
N TRP A 111 13.18 8.05 -8.21
CA TRP A 111 11.75 8.36 -8.39
C TRP A 111 11.34 8.27 -9.85
N VAL A 112 12.09 8.95 -10.74
CA VAL A 112 11.81 8.97 -12.18
C VAL A 112 11.79 7.54 -12.73
N LEU A 113 12.83 6.75 -12.45
CA LEU A 113 12.94 5.38 -12.92
C LEU A 113 11.79 4.49 -12.43
N CYS A 114 11.41 4.60 -11.16
CA CYS A 114 10.31 3.81 -10.60
C CYS A 114 8.95 4.24 -11.13
N CYS A 115 8.70 5.54 -11.31
CA CYS A 115 7.49 6.03 -11.96
C CYS A 115 7.37 5.51 -13.39
N LEU A 116 8.44 5.60 -14.18
CA LEU A 116 8.45 5.11 -15.57
C LEU A 116 8.29 3.59 -15.64
N PHE A 117 8.94 2.84 -14.76
CA PHE A 117 8.78 1.39 -14.68
C PHE A 117 7.33 1.00 -14.34
N LEU A 118 6.74 1.64 -13.33
CA LEU A 118 5.33 1.39 -12.96
C LEU A 118 4.36 1.82 -14.06
N ALA A 119 4.71 2.82 -14.87
CA ALA A 119 3.88 3.29 -15.98
C ALA A 119 3.70 2.22 -17.08
N THR A 120 4.56 1.19 -17.14
CA THR A 120 4.42 0.08 -18.09
C THR A 120 3.29 -0.88 -17.72
N PHE A 121 3.00 -1.09 -16.43
CA PHE A 121 2.01 -2.08 -15.98
C PHE A 121 0.56 -1.77 -16.41
N PRO A 122 0.07 -0.52 -16.33
CA PRO A 122 -1.27 -0.19 -16.82
C PRO A 122 -1.49 -0.49 -18.31
N MET A 123 -0.43 -0.42 -19.11
CA MET A 123 -0.45 -0.72 -20.56
C MET A 123 -0.29 -2.21 -20.88
N MET A 124 0.24 -3.01 -19.95
CA MET A 124 0.38 -4.44 -20.17
C MET A 124 -1.00 -5.11 -20.25
N PRO A 125 -1.22 -6.01 -21.24
CA PRO A 125 -2.46 -6.75 -21.34
C PRO A 125 -2.69 -7.57 -20.06
N VAL A 126 -3.96 -7.78 -19.71
CA VAL A 126 -4.34 -8.51 -18.49
C VAL A 126 -3.74 -9.91 -18.54
N VAL A 127 -2.98 -10.25 -17.50
CA VAL A 127 -2.20 -11.48 -17.35
C VAL A 127 -3.10 -12.68 -17.57
N GLY A 128 -2.68 -13.61 -18.44
CA GLY A 128 -3.46 -14.81 -18.74
C GLY A 128 -3.00 -15.62 -19.96
N ARG A 129 -2.05 -15.14 -20.76
CA ARG A 129 -1.58 -15.91 -21.92
C ARG A 129 -0.42 -16.86 -21.59
N GLU A 130 0.58 -16.46 -20.79
CA GLU A 130 1.72 -17.34 -20.45
C GLU A 130 2.31 -17.02 -19.06
N ALA A 131 2.52 -18.04 -18.24
CA ALA A 131 3.13 -17.92 -16.92
C ALA A 131 4.65 -17.75 -17.05
N ASN A 132 5.20 -16.66 -16.51
CA ASN A 132 6.63 -16.34 -16.56
C ASN A 132 7.21 -16.32 -15.15
N ILE A 133 7.60 -17.49 -14.65
CA ILE A 133 8.02 -17.66 -13.26
C ILE A 133 9.38 -17.02 -12.98
N HIS A 134 10.21 -16.85 -14.01
CA HIS A 134 11.45 -16.06 -13.90
C HIS A 134 11.20 -14.62 -13.47
N MET A 135 10.04 -14.04 -13.78
CA MET A 135 9.69 -12.69 -13.32
C MET A 135 9.27 -12.68 -11.85
N VAL A 136 8.62 -13.76 -11.38
CA VAL A 136 8.26 -13.94 -9.97
C VAL A 136 9.51 -14.10 -9.11
N THR A 137 10.49 -14.90 -9.55
CA THR A 137 11.77 -15.02 -8.85
C THR A 137 12.55 -13.71 -8.87
N CYS A 138 12.54 -12.98 -9.99
CA CYS A 138 13.13 -11.64 -10.09
C CYS A 138 12.50 -10.66 -9.08
N ALA A 139 11.18 -10.68 -8.91
CA ALA A 139 10.49 -9.87 -7.90
C ALA A 139 10.90 -10.23 -6.47
N GLY A 140 11.06 -11.52 -6.17
CA GLY A 140 11.60 -11.98 -4.90
C GLY A 140 13.02 -11.47 -4.65
N VAL A 141 13.91 -11.61 -5.63
CA VAL A 141 15.29 -11.08 -5.55
C VAL A 141 15.30 -9.56 -5.35
N LEU A 142 14.50 -8.83 -6.11
CA LEU A 142 14.37 -7.37 -5.98
C LEU A 142 13.93 -6.96 -4.56
N SER A 143 12.99 -7.69 -3.98
CA SER A 143 12.49 -7.44 -2.62
C SER A 143 13.55 -7.68 -1.55
N LEU A 144 14.39 -8.71 -1.75
CA LEU A 144 15.55 -8.97 -0.88
C LEU A 144 16.63 -7.89 -1.04
N LEU A 145 16.89 -7.42 -2.25
CA LEU A 145 17.83 -6.31 -2.51
C LEU A 145 17.36 -5.01 -1.84
N ILE A 146 16.08 -4.66 -1.94
CA ILE A 146 15.50 -3.48 -1.27
C ILE A 146 15.70 -3.60 0.26
N SER A 147 15.41 -4.77 0.82
CA SER A 147 15.47 -5.01 2.27
C SER A 147 16.90 -5.00 2.81
N THR A 148 17.83 -5.61 2.09
CA THR A 148 19.26 -5.59 2.44
C THR A 148 19.85 -4.18 2.32
N PHE A 149 19.48 -3.42 1.27
CA PHE A 149 19.89 -2.02 1.13
C PHE A 149 19.38 -1.17 2.30
N TYR A 150 18.12 -1.35 2.70
CA TYR A 150 17.57 -0.65 3.86
C TYR A 150 18.33 -1.02 5.15
N LEU A 151 18.56 -2.31 5.42
CA LEU A 151 19.30 -2.74 6.62
C LEU A 151 20.74 -2.21 6.62
N TRP A 152 21.39 -2.14 5.47
CA TRP A 152 22.72 -1.54 5.33
C TRP A 152 22.73 -0.05 5.67
N LEU A 153 21.71 0.69 5.21
CA LEU A 153 21.56 2.11 5.52
C LEU A 153 21.21 2.32 7.01
N ALA A 154 20.31 1.51 7.56
CA ALA A 154 19.88 1.56 8.96
C ALA A 154 21.03 1.24 9.93
N ARG A 155 21.91 0.29 9.57
CA ARG A 155 23.11 -0.05 10.36
C ARG A 155 24.03 1.15 10.59
N LYS A 156 24.09 2.09 9.64
CA LYS A 156 24.93 3.29 9.74
C LYS A 156 24.31 4.40 10.60
N ARG A 157 22.98 4.44 10.72
CA ARG A 157 22.26 5.57 11.32
C ARG A 157 21.65 5.27 12.70
N THR A 158 21.33 4.02 12.99
CA THR A 158 20.54 3.65 14.18
C THR A 158 21.03 2.35 14.81
N THR A 159 21.08 2.30 16.13
CA THR A 159 21.27 1.06 16.88
C THR A 159 19.98 0.24 16.84
N LEU A 160 20.03 -0.88 16.12
CA LEU A 160 18.93 -1.83 16.04
C LEU A 160 18.96 -2.74 17.26
N HIS A 161 17.81 -2.96 17.90
CA HIS A 161 17.71 -4.07 18.85
C HIS A 161 17.96 -5.38 18.11
N LEU A 162 18.69 -6.29 18.76
CA LEU A 162 19.07 -7.56 18.17
C LEU A 162 17.84 -8.39 17.77
N THR A 163 16.79 -8.37 18.59
CA THR A 163 15.52 -9.08 18.34
C THR A 163 14.85 -8.64 17.04
N ASP A 164 14.70 -7.32 16.81
CA ASP A 164 14.08 -6.77 15.60
C ASP A 164 14.88 -7.13 14.35
N ARG A 165 16.21 -7.14 14.48
CA ARG A 165 17.10 -7.55 13.40
C ARG A 165 16.94 -9.02 13.05
N TYR A 166 16.85 -9.92 14.04
CA TYR A 166 16.62 -11.34 13.80
C TYR A 166 15.26 -11.59 13.15
N LEU A 167 14.21 -10.89 13.60
CA LEU A 167 12.88 -10.99 13.00
C LEU A 167 12.91 -10.60 11.50
N LEU A 168 13.57 -9.49 11.16
CA LEU A 168 13.71 -9.05 9.76
C LEU A 168 14.52 -10.04 8.91
N ILE A 169 15.59 -10.63 9.46
CA ILE A 169 16.38 -11.65 8.76
C ILE A 169 15.52 -12.90 8.51
N PHE A 170 14.72 -13.33 9.49
CA PHE A 170 13.79 -14.43 9.32
C PHE A 170 12.73 -14.14 8.24
N GLN A 171 12.15 -12.93 8.23
CA GLN A 171 11.21 -12.52 7.18
C GLN A 171 11.86 -12.48 5.79
N MET A 172 13.11 -12.04 5.67
CA MET A 172 13.85 -12.09 4.41
C MET A 172 14.08 -13.53 3.94
N LEU A 173 14.46 -14.44 4.85
CA LEU A 173 14.61 -15.86 4.51
C LEU A 173 13.28 -16.45 4.04
N HIS A 174 12.18 -16.10 4.72
CA HIS A 174 10.84 -16.52 4.34
C HIS A 174 10.45 -16.03 2.94
N VAL A 175 10.75 -14.78 2.59
CA VAL A 175 10.56 -14.26 1.23
C VAL A 175 11.40 -15.01 0.20
N ALA A 176 12.65 -15.39 0.53
CA ALA A 176 13.48 -16.19 -0.37
C ALA A 176 12.87 -17.58 -0.64
N VAL A 177 12.31 -18.22 0.39
CA VAL A 177 11.56 -19.48 0.24
C VAL A 177 10.33 -19.26 -0.64
N CYS A 178 9.54 -18.21 -0.40
CA CYS A 178 8.35 -17.90 -1.19
C CYS A 178 8.66 -17.52 -2.65
N ALA A 179 9.85 -17.00 -2.95
CA ALA A 179 10.31 -16.78 -4.31
C ALA A 179 10.66 -18.10 -5.03
N TYR A 180 11.15 -19.09 -4.29
CA TYR A 180 11.54 -20.39 -4.85
C TYR A 180 10.36 -21.34 -5.07
N VAL A 181 9.37 -21.34 -4.16
CA VAL A 181 8.21 -22.25 -4.19
C VAL A 181 7.44 -22.25 -5.53
N PRO A 182 7.16 -21.11 -6.18
CA PRO A 182 6.52 -21.09 -7.50
C PRO A 182 7.35 -21.82 -8.58
N THR A 183 8.68 -21.68 -8.54
CA THR A 183 9.60 -22.35 -9.48
C THR A 183 9.60 -23.86 -9.26
N SER A 184 9.71 -24.29 -8.00
CA SER A 184 9.61 -25.70 -7.61
C SER A 184 8.28 -26.31 -8.04
N THR A 185 7.18 -25.59 -7.80
CA THR A 185 5.82 -26.01 -8.16
C THR A 185 5.68 -26.20 -9.68
N HIS A 186 6.18 -25.25 -10.46
CA HIS A 186 6.12 -25.36 -11.91
C HIS A 186 6.94 -26.53 -12.46
N SER A 187 8.16 -26.74 -11.93
CA SER A 187 8.99 -27.88 -12.32
C SER A 187 8.29 -29.22 -12.03
N SER A 188 7.66 -29.36 -10.85
CA SER A 188 6.92 -30.58 -10.48
C SER A 188 5.68 -30.81 -11.36
N LEU A 189 4.98 -29.74 -11.75
CA LEU A 189 3.86 -29.80 -12.68
C LEU A 189 4.29 -30.19 -14.10
N GLN A 190 5.43 -29.67 -14.58
CA GLN A 190 6.00 -30.08 -15.87
C GLN A 190 6.37 -31.58 -15.88
N LEU A 191 6.88 -32.08 -14.76
CA LEU A 191 7.19 -33.50 -14.55
C LEU A 191 5.96 -34.37 -14.26
N LYS A 192 4.74 -33.80 -14.27
CA LYS A 192 3.46 -34.48 -13.96
C LYS A 192 3.42 -35.17 -12.59
N GLN A 193 4.24 -34.71 -11.64
CA GLN A 193 4.33 -35.28 -10.28
C GLN A 193 3.26 -34.74 -9.32
N GLY A 194 2.36 -33.88 -9.82
CA GLY A 194 1.33 -33.22 -9.01
C GLY A 194 1.90 -32.04 -8.21
N LEU A 195 1.16 -31.61 -7.18
CA LEU A 195 1.57 -30.49 -6.34
C LEU A 195 2.28 -31.01 -5.08
N PRO A 196 3.58 -30.71 -4.87
CA PRO A 196 4.33 -31.20 -3.73
C PRO A 196 3.70 -30.78 -2.39
N LEU A 197 3.56 -31.73 -1.46
CA LEU A 197 2.98 -31.47 -0.12
C LEU A 197 3.74 -30.36 0.63
N LEU A 198 5.08 -30.32 0.51
CA LEU A 198 5.92 -29.28 1.10
C LEU A 198 5.54 -27.88 0.62
N ASN A 199 5.28 -27.71 -0.68
CA ASN A 199 4.89 -26.43 -1.26
C ASN A 199 3.51 -25.99 -0.75
N GLN A 200 2.59 -26.95 -0.56
CA GLN A 200 1.27 -26.68 0.01
C GLN A 200 1.39 -26.21 1.47
N MET A 201 2.15 -26.93 2.30
CA MET A 201 2.36 -26.56 3.70
C MET A 201 2.99 -25.17 3.84
N ILE A 202 4.02 -24.87 3.03
CA ILE A 202 4.65 -23.54 3.03
C ILE A 202 3.64 -22.48 2.61
N SER A 203 2.81 -22.74 1.61
CA SER A 203 1.83 -21.77 1.11
C SER A 203 0.75 -21.46 2.15
N TRP A 204 0.17 -22.49 2.79
CA TRP A 204 -0.82 -22.31 3.85
C TRP A 204 -0.24 -21.62 5.09
N THR A 205 0.96 -22.01 5.49
CA THR A 205 1.67 -21.39 6.62
C THR A 205 1.99 -19.93 6.34
N THR A 206 2.39 -19.60 5.11
CA THR A 206 2.68 -18.23 4.68
C THR A 206 1.42 -17.37 4.69
N LEU A 207 0.32 -17.89 4.14
CA LEU A 207 -0.96 -17.19 4.11
C LEU A 207 -1.43 -16.83 5.53
N GLY A 208 -1.39 -17.79 6.46
CA GLY A 208 -1.75 -17.57 7.86
C GLY A 208 -0.79 -16.64 8.59
N SER A 209 0.53 -16.85 8.47
CA SER A 209 1.53 -16.07 9.20
C SER A 209 1.63 -14.61 8.72
N SER A 210 1.29 -14.33 7.45
CA SER A 210 1.48 -13.00 6.86
C SER A 210 0.72 -11.86 7.57
N LEU A 211 -0.37 -12.16 8.26
CA LEU A 211 -1.15 -11.18 9.03
C LEU A 211 -0.58 -10.95 10.43
N PHE A 212 0.04 -11.97 11.04
CA PHE A 212 0.50 -11.91 12.44
C PHE A 212 1.93 -11.41 12.57
N VAL A 213 2.82 -11.76 11.63
CA VAL A 213 4.24 -11.42 11.74
C VAL A 213 4.48 -9.89 11.79
N PRO A 214 3.80 -9.04 11.00
CA PRO A 214 3.98 -7.59 11.09
C PRO A 214 3.54 -6.97 12.43
N LEU A 215 2.67 -7.65 13.18
CA LEU A 215 2.21 -7.19 14.50
C LEU A 215 3.27 -7.41 15.59
N LEU A 216 4.19 -8.36 15.38
CA LEU A 216 5.31 -8.64 16.26
C LEU A 216 6.52 -7.72 16.01
N SER A 217 6.43 -6.86 14.98
CA SER A 217 7.49 -5.94 14.60
C SER A 217 7.56 -4.73 15.55
N SER A 218 8.76 -4.13 15.65
CA SER A 218 8.99 -2.92 16.44
C SER A 218 8.03 -1.78 16.08
N THR A 219 7.83 -0.86 17.03
CA THR A 219 7.02 0.35 16.87
C THR A 219 7.69 1.47 16.06
N ARG A 220 8.95 1.30 15.64
CA ARG A 220 9.65 2.26 14.77
C ARG A 220 9.08 2.23 13.35
N LEU A 221 8.75 3.40 12.80
CA LEU A 221 8.00 3.53 11.55
C LEU A 221 8.60 2.73 10.39
N PHE A 222 9.87 2.94 10.06
CA PHE A 222 10.49 2.31 8.90
C PHE A 222 10.73 0.81 9.07
N HIS A 223 10.99 0.34 10.29
CA HIS A 223 11.11 -1.09 10.57
C HIS A 223 9.78 -1.80 10.42
N ARG A 224 8.72 -1.20 10.98
CA ARG A 224 7.36 -1.71 10.82
C ARG A 224 6.93 -1.72 9.37
N LEU A 225 7.22 -0.66 8.61
CA LEU A 225 6.90 -0.58 7.19
C LEU A 225 7.62 -1.66 6.38
N LEU A 226 8.92 -1.89 6.65
CA LEU A 226 9.67 -2.97 6.00
C LEU A 226 9.12 -4.35 6.35
N SER A 227 8.77 -4.57 7.62
CA SER A 227 8.21 -5.84 8.09
C SER A 227 6.85 -6.14 7.43
N ILE A 228 5.99 -5.12 7.29
CA ILE A 228 4.73 -5.21 6.55
C ILE A 228 5.02 -5.52 5.08
N PHE A 229 5.96 -4.80 4.45
CA PHE A 229 6.34 -5.02 3.06
C PHE A 229 6.81 -6.46 2.81
N LEU A 230 7.74 -6.98 3.61
CA LEU A 230 8.27 -8.35 3.47
C LEU A 230 7.16 -9.39 3.61
N SER A 231 6.29 -9.22 4.61
CA SER A 231 5.18 -10.14 4.88
C SER A 231 4.16 -10.18 3.73
N LEU A 232 3.74 -9.01 3.24
CA LEU A 232 2.80 -8.92 2.12
C LEU A 232 3.42 -9.42 0.81
N THR A 233 4.71 -9.17 0.61
CA THR A 233 5.44 -9.63 -0.57
C THR A 233 5.55 -11.15 -0.60
N ALA A 234 5.84 -11.80 0.54
CA ALA A 234 5.87 -13.26 0.64
C ALA A 234 4.55 -13.89 0.14
N THR A 235 3.42 -13.39 0.62
CA THR A 235 2.09 -13.86 0.19
C THR A 235 1.81 -13.53 -1.27
N TYR A 236 2.17 -12.32 -1.73
CA TYR A 236 1.93 -11.92 -3.11
C TYR A 236 2.73 -12.74 -4.13
N LEU A 237 3.98 -13.10 -3.81
CA LEU A 237 4.82 -13.96 -4.67
C LEU A 237 4.20 -15.35 -4.88
N LEU A 238 3.56 -15.92 -3.87
CA LEU A 238 2.89 -17.22 -3.98
C LEU A 238 1.61 -17.15 -4.81
N LEU A 239 0.92 -16.01 -4.80
CA LEU A 239 -0.32 -15.79 -5.55
C LEU A 239 -0.06 -15.34 -7.00
N SER A 240 1.15 -14.86 -7.30
CA SER A 240 1.50 -14.32 -8.61
C SER A 240 2.08 -15.39 -9.53
N THR A 241 1.69 -15.35 -10.81
CA THR A 241 2.17 -16.31 -11.82
C THR A 241 2.97 -15.67 -12.97
N GLY A 242 3.19 -14.35 -12.92
CA GLY A 242 3.87 -13.62 -13.99
C GLY A 242 4.46 -12.28 -13.57
N SER A 243 4.49 -11.35 -14.52
CA SER A 243 5.13 -10.03 -14.37
C SER A 243 4.54 -9.16 -13.26
N GLU A 244 3.27 -9.38 -12.90
CA GLU A 244 2.57 -8.65 -11.83
C GLU A 244 3.31 -8.71 -10.48
N ALA A 245 4.06 -9.79 -10.22
CA ALA A 245 4.90 -9.96 -9.03
C ALA A 245 5.88 -8.79 -8.81
N LEU A 246 6.37 -8.16 -9.89
CA LEU A 246 7.33 -7.07 -9.84
C LEU A 246 6.70 -5.73 -9.39
N PHE A 247 5.39 -5.60 -9.47
CA PHE A 247 4.72 -4.34 -9.20
C PHE A 247 4.80 -3.90 -7.72
N PRO A 248 4.44 -4.74 -6.71
CA PRO A 248 4.48 -4.30 -5.31
C PRO A 248 5.88 -3.93 -4.79
N PRO A 249 6.98 -4.64 -5.14
CA PRO A 249 8.33 -4.22 -4.76
C PRO A 249 8.70 -2.85 -5.31
N VAL A 250 8.40 -2.57 -6.58
CA VAL A 250 8.72 -1.28 -7.19
C VAL A 250 7.83 -0.15 -6.66
N LEU A 251 6.54 -0.43 -6.43
CA LEU A 251 5.63 0.54 -5.80
C LEU A 251 6.08 0.87 -4.38
N SER A 252 6.47 -0.14 -3.59
CA SER A 252 6.94 0.05 -2.22
C SER A 252 8.23 0.86 -2.18
N TRP A 253 9.15 0.61 -3.10
CA TRP A 253 10.35 1.42 -3.25
C TRP A 253 10.04 2.86 -3.67
N LEU A 254 9.11 3.07 -4.60
CA LEU A 254 8.64 4.41 -4.97
C LEU A 254 8.08 5.16 -3.76
N MET A 255 7.28 4.49 -2.91
CA MET A 255 6.73 5.08 -1.68
C MET A 255 7.84 5.41 -0.67
N PHE A 256 8.84 4.54 -0.54
CA PHE A 256 9.99 4.81 0.31
C PHE A 256 10.77 6.03 -0.18
N VAL A 257 11.05 6.13 -1.48
CA VAL A 257 11.71 7.30 -2.09
C VAL A 257 10.86 8.55 -1.88
N TRP A 258 9.54 8.47 -2.07
CA TRP A 258 8.61 9.57 -1.84
C TRP A 258 8.72 10.15 -0.43
N ILE A 259 8.64 9.29 0.59
CA ILE A 259 8.74 9.67 2.01
C ILE A 259 10.07 10.38 2.28
N ASN A 260 11.18 9.88 1.71
CA ASN A 260 12.50 10.47 1.87
C ASN A 260 12.65 11.84 1.17
N ILE A 261 12.10 11.98 -0.05
CA ILE A 261 12.09 13.27 -0.78
C ILE A 261 11.27 14.29 -0.02
N GLU A 262 10.11 13.89 0.51
CA GLU A 262 9.22 14.79 1.24
C GLU A 262 9.80 15.25 2.58
N GLN A 263 10.57 14.40 3.26
CA GLN A 263 11.34 14.80 4.45
C GLN A 263 12.40 15.86 4.11
N GLU A 264 13.16 15.66 3.04
CA GLU A 264 14.20 16.59 2.62
C GLU A 264 13.62 17.93 2.17
N ALA A 265 12.47 17.90 1.49
CA ALA A 265 11.71 19.10 1.18
C ALA A 265 11.34 19.89 2.44
N MET A 266 10.85 19.20 3.48
CA MET A 266 10.50 19.83 4.77
C MET A 266 11.70 20.41 5.51
N LEU A 267 12.83 19.70 5.53
CA LEU A 267 14.08 20.18 6.13
C LEU A 267 14.58 21.45 5.44
N SER A 268 14.50 21.50 4.11
CA SER A 268 14.94 22.65 3.32
C SER A 268 14.09 23.92 3.50
N GLN A 269 12.86 23.78 4.01
CA GLN A 269 11.98 24.92 4.35
C GLN A 269 12.26 25.49 5.76
N GLY A 270 13.36 25.12 6.42
CA GLY A 270 13.84 25.79 7.64
C GLY A 270 13.12 25.41 8.94
N ILE A 271 12.30 24.35 8.94
CA ILE A 271 11.67 23.82 10.17
C ILE A 271 12.70 22.92 10.88
N SER A 272 13.75 23.56 11.41
CA SER A 272 14.98 22.93 11.92
C SER A 272 14.81 22.15 13.25
N GLY A 273 13.58 21.89 13.69
CA GLY A 273 13.28 21.37 15.03
C GLY A 273 12.49 20.06 15.08
N ARG A 274 12.28 19.35 13.96
CA ARG A 274 11.50 18.10 13.95
C ARG A 274 12.41 16.90 13.72
N GLN A 275 12.37 15.94 14.65
CA GLN A 275 13.06 14.64 14.60
C GLN A 275 13.07 14.06 13.19
N GLU A 276 14.21 13.49 12.78
CA GLU A 276 14.27 12.65 11.59
C GLU A 276 13.14 11.61 11.68
N LEU A 277 12.39 11.39 10.60
CA LEU A 277 11.30 10.41 10.59
C LEU A 277 11.80 8.98 10.91
N SER A 278 13.11 8.76 10.80
CA SER A 278 13.84 7.54 11.17
C SER A 278 13.77 7.22 12.67
N THR A 279 13.58 8.23 13.52
CA THR A 279 13.50 8.10 14.98
C THR A 279 12.06 8.15 15.50
N LEU A 280 11.05 8.29 14.62
CA LEU A 280 9.66 8.25 15.04
C LEU A 280 9.27 6.85 15.53
N ASP A 281 8.94 6.80 16.81
CA ASP A 281 8.40 5.64 17.49
C ASP A 281 6.90 5.86 17.74
N PHE A 282 6.06 4.94 17.25
CA PHE A 282 4.62 4.98 17.51
C PHE A 282 4.25 4.70 18.98
N SER A 283 5.22 4.25 19.80
CA SER A 283 5.04 4.07 21.24
C SER A 283 5.20 5.38 22.03
N GLU A 284 5.84 6.41 21.45
CA GLU A 284 5.94 7.71 22.10
C GLU A 284 4.61 8.47 21.96
N ASN A 285 4.13 9.06 23.06
CA ASN A 285 2.93 9.89 23.03
C ASN A 285 3.15 11.06 22.06
N ILE A 286 2.43 11.05 20.94
CA ILE A 286 2.46 12.13 19.97
C ILE A 286 1.85 13.36 20.66
N ASP A 287 2.67 14.35 20.98
CA ASP A 287 2.21 15.65 21.45
C ASP A 287 1.25 16.27 20.43
N ILE A 288 -0.05 16.22 20.74
CA ILE A 288 -1.15 16.81 19.96
C ILE A 288 -0.97 18.33 19.82
N THR A 289 -0.17 18.95 20.68
CA THR A 289 0.21 20.38 20.61
C THR A 289 1.18 20.70 19.47
N LYS A 290 1.79 19.70 18.81
CA LYS A 290 2.66 19.87 17.63
C LYS A 290 1.92 19.63 16.30
N ILE A 291 0.59 19.82 16.27
CA ILE A 291 -0.17 19.81 15.02
C ILE A 291 0.25 21.02 14.18
N ARG A 292 0.89 20.72 13.05
CA ARG A 292 1.37 21.71 12.09
C ARG A 292 0.15 22.29 11.35
N GLN A 293 0.13 23.61 11.17
CA GLN A 293 -0.86 24.29 10.32
C GLN A 293 -0.89 23.72 8.90
N LEU A 294 -2.09 23.65 8.31
CA LEU A 294 -2.32 23.14 6.95
C LEU A 294 -1.54 24.01 5.94
N LYS A 295 -0.73 23.39 5.08
CA LYS A 295 -0.03 24.08 3.98
C LYS A 295 -0.54 23.59 2.62
N LEU A 296 -0.36 24.38 1.57
CA LEU A 296 -0.67 23.97 0.19
C LEU A 296 0.10 22.70 -0.25
N ASP A 297 1.27 22.46 0.35
CA ASP A 297 2.02 21.21 0.17
C ASP A 297 1.23 19.96 0.61
N ASP A 298 0.27 20.10 1.53
CA ASP A 298 -0.53 18.97 2.04
C ASP A 298 -1.59 18.52 1.04
N ILE A 299 -2.09 19.43 0.21
CA ILE A 299 -2.99 19.09 -0.91
C ILE A 299 -2.24 18.21 -1.93
N ARG A 300 -0.99 18.58 -2.27
CA ARG A 300 -0.14 17.75 -3.16
C ARG A 300 0.09 16.37 -2.57
N ARG A 301 0.45 16.29 -1.29
CA ARG A 301 0.72 15.01 -0.61
C ARG A 301 -0.51 14.12 -0.56
N SER A 302 -1.68 14.70 -0.27
CA SER A 302 -2.96 14.00 -0.29
C SER A 302 -3.28 13.47 -1.69
N TYR A 303 -3.09 14.29 -2.72
CA TYR A 303 -3.27 13.86 -4.11
C TYR A 303 -2.34 12.71 -4.50
N PHE A 304 -1.04 12.79 -4.17
CA PHE A 304 -0.09 11.69 -4.44
C PHE A 304 -0.51 10.41 -3.72
N PHE A 305 -0.93 10.52 -2.46
CA PHE A 305 -1.41 9.37 -1.69
C PHE A 305 -2.61 8.69 -2.34
N VAL A 306 -3.64 9.46 -2.71
CA VAL A 306 -4.83 8.93 -3.41
C VAL A 306 -4.42 8.34 -4.76
N PHE A 307 -3.56 9.02 -5.52
CA PHE A 307 -3.08 8.53 -6.81
C PHE A 307 -2.36 7.18 -6.66
N PHE A 308 -1.52 7.01 -5.64
CA PHE A 308 -0.83 5.75 -5.39
C PHE A 308 -1.76 4.63 -4.93
N ILE A 309 -2.82 4.94 -4.18
CA ILE A 309 -3.88 3.97 -3.87
C ILE A 309 -4.55 3.47 -5.15
N ILE A 310 -5.03 4.40 -5.99
CA ILE A 310 -5.67 4.04 -7.26
C ILE A 310 -4.69 3.25 -8.16
N THR A 311 -3.43 3.66 -8.20
CA THR A 311 -2.38 2.94 -8.92
C THR A 311 -2.16 1.54 -8.34
N ALA A 312 -2.21 1.34 -7.02
CA ALA A 312 -2.06 0.03 -6.41
C ALA A 312 -3.22 -0.92 -6.79
N PHE A 313 -4.45 -0.42 -6.85
CA PHE A 313 -5.64 -1.21 -7.19
C PHE A 313 -5.74 -1.54 -8.68
N PHE A 314 -5.57 -0.53 -9.52
CA PHE A 314 -5.79 -0.67 -10.97
C PHE A 314 -4.48 -0.91 -11.73
N GLY A 315 -3.32 -0.69 -11.12
CA GLY A 315 -2.02 -0.72 -11.78
C GLY A 315 -1.58 -2.09 -12.27
N THR A 316 -2.07 -3.20 -11.70
CA THR A 316 -1.79 -4.58 -12.17
C THR A 316 -2.96 -5.24 -12.91
N GLY A 317 -4.14 -4.63 -12.97
CA GLY A 317 -5.29 -5.07 -13.78
C GLY A 317 -5.94 -6.39 -13.33
N ASN A 318 -5.18 -7.22 -12.61
CA ASN A 318 -5.59 -8.53 -12.14
C ASN A 318 -6.39 -8.48 -10.84
N ILE A 319 -6.17 -7.48 -9.96
CA ILE A 319 -6.92 -7.35 -8.68
C ILE A 319 -8.41 -7.08 -8.93
N ALA A 320 -8.74 -6.26 -9.92
CA ALA A 320 -10.12 -6.07 -10.37
C ALA A 320 -10.66 -7.29 -11.15
N SER A 321 -9.77 -8.09 -11.75
CA SER A 321 -10.12 -9.32 -12.45
C SER A 321 -10.44 -10.46 -11.48
N ILE A 322 -9.77 -10.56 -10.33
CA ILE A 322 -10.14 -11.47 -9.23
C ILE A 322 -11.58 -11.16 -8.77
N ASN A 323 -11.99 -9.89 -8.77
CA ASN A 323 -13.37 -9.52 -8.49
C ASN A 323 -14.37 -9.90 -9.62
N ARG A 324 -13.89 -10.12 -10.86
CA ARG A 324 -14.68 -10.67 -11.98
C ARG A 324 -14.67 -12.20 -12.03
N TYR A 325 -13.56 -12.85 -11.70
CA TYR A 325 -13.44 -14.31 -11.61
C TYR A 325 -14.08 -14.86 -10.32
N CYS A 326 -14.28 -14.06 -9.27
CA CYS A 326 -15.06 -14.47 -8.08
C CYS A 326 -16.59 -14.48 -8.30
N MET A 327 -17.11 -13.96 -9.42
CA MET A 327 -18.55 -14.05 -9.71
C MET A 327 -18.94 -15.28 -10.53
N VAL A 328 -17.97 -16.05 -11.03
CA VAL A 328 -18.24 -17.33 -11.71
C VAL A 328 -17.25 -18.37 -11.18
N GLU A 329 -17.79 -19.29 -10.38
CA GLU A 329 -17.21 -20.61 -10.07
C GLU A 329 -16.16 -20.74 -8.94
N THR A 330 -16.69 -21.18 -7.78
CA THR A 330 -16.20 -22.34 -7.01
C THR A 330 -14.94 -22.27 -6.12
N ASN A 331 -14.39 -21.11 -5.77
CA ASN A 331 -13.33 -21.06 -4.74
C ASN A 331 -13.70 -20.35 -3.43
N MET A 332 -14.78 -19.57 -3.39
CA MET A 332 -15.34 -19.07 -2.12
C MET A 332 -16.14 -20.16 -1.38
N GLY A 333 -16.63 -21.17 -2.10
CA GLY A 333 -17.22 -22.38 -1.52
C GLY A 333 -16.20 -23.22 -0.75
N LEU A 334 -14.94 -23.27 -1.20
CA LEU A 334 -13.84 -23.97 -0.51
C LEU A 334 -13.34 -23.20 0.72
N PHE A 335 -13.31 -21.87 0.65
CA PHE A 335 -12.98 -21.02 1.80
C PHE A 335 -14.08 -21.05 2.87
N MET A 336 -15.36 -21.09 2.47
CA MET A 336 -16.50 -21.20 3.38
C MET A 336 -16.71 -22.65 3.88
N SER A 337 -16.39 -23.68 3.08
CA SER A 337 -16.42 -25.07 3.54
C SER A 337 -15.31 -25.38 4.53
N ALA A 338 -14.13 -24.76 4.39
CA ALA A 338 -13.05 -24.87 5.38
C ALA A 338 -13.43 -24.23 6.73
N LEU A 339 -14.23 -23.16 6.72
CA LEU A 339 -14.80 -22.57 7.94
C LEU A 339 -15.97 -23.40 8.51
N GLY A 340 -16.76 -24.06 7.66
CA GLY A 340 -17.83 -24.98 8.08
C GLY A 340 -17.32 -26.28 8.72
N TRP A 341 -16.11 -26.73 8.38
CA TRP A 341 -15.47 -27.86 9.05
C TRP A 341 -15.01 -27.53 10.48
N PHE A 342 -14.69 -26.27 10.76
CA PHE A 342 -14.33 -25.83 12.12
C PHE A 342 -15.54 -25.75 13.07
N SER A 343 -16.77 -25.62 12.55
CA SER A 343 -17.99 -25.66 13.38
C SER A 343 -18.49 -27.07 13.69
N HIS A 344 -18.03 -28.10 12.97
CA HIS A 344 -18.48 -29.49 13.18
C HIS A 344 -17.55 -30.33 14.06
N LEU A 345 -16.33 -29.88 14.34
CA LEU A 345 -15.40 -30.55 15.25
C LEU A 345 -15.59 -30.23 16.74
N HIS A 346 -16.52 -29.33 17.09
CA HIS A 346 -16.86 -29.03 18.50
C HIS A 346 -18.13 -29.75 19.01
N SER A 347 -18.67 -30.71 18.23
CA SER A 347 -19.80 -31.58 18.64
C SER A 347 -19.47 -33.08 18.63
N PHE A 348 -18.21 -33.47 18.47
CA PHE A 348 -17.78 -34.87 18.60
C PHE A 348 -16.49 -34.97 19.41
N THR A 349 -16.52 -34.50 20.65
CA THR A 349 -15.75 -35.10 21.74
C THR A 349 -16.56 -34.88 23.01
N ILE A 350 -16.73 -35.97 23.76
CA ILE A 350 -17.51 -36.19 24.97
C ILE A 350 -17.57 -35.00 25.92
#